data_AF-A0A358PP84-F1
#
_entry.id   AF-A0A358PP84-F1
#
_cell.length_a   1.000
_cell.length_b   1.000
_cell.length_c   1.000
_cell.angle_alpha   90.00
_cell.angle_beta   90.00
_cell.angle_gamma   90.00
#
_symmetry.space_group_name_H-M   'P 1'
#
loop_
_entity.id
_entity.type
_entity.pdbx_description
1 polymer ?
#
loop_
_entity_poly.entity_id
_entity_poly.type
_entity_poly.pdbx_seq_one_letter_code
_entity_poly.pdbx_strand_id
1 'polypeptide(L)'
;MSSSYYLKLYKEEKDKAKKYEKWIKQLQTIRQNAAGGLDDEIRNVNREITELCNDLKNAVKHDQVFASEVYEIGSNTEAGSGSDRYLRGTQSELDEEIRDLARKKDDAERNSSEYYNRYEQEKRREEEEAKQKMKEALNKFTGLFN
;
A
#
# COMPACT_ATOMS: atom_id res chain seq x y z
N MET A 1 17.58 -5.60 30.36
CA MET A 1 16.55 -4.62 29.94
C MET A 1 15.22 -5.09 30.50
N SER A 2 14.29 -4.20 30.85
CA SER A 2 13.03 -4.60 31.51
C SER A 2 11.96 -5.09 30.54
N SER A 3 10.99 -5.85 31.04
CA SER A 3 9.80 -6.26 30.29
C SER A 3 9.09 -5.04 29.67
N SER A 4 8.95 -3.95 30.43
CA SER A 4 8.32 -2.70 29.96
C SER A 4 9.01 -2.10 28.73
N TYR A 5 10.32 -2.27 28.56
CA TYR A 5 11.04 -1.79 27.37
C TYR A 5 10.60 -2.55 26.12
N TYR A 6 10.57 -3.88 26.18
CA TYR A 6 10.14 -4.71 25.05
C TYR A 6 8.66 -4.55 24.74
N LEU A 7 7.82 -4.30 25.75
CA LEU A 7 6.41 -3.98 25.54
C LEU A 7 6.22 -2.67 24.76
N LYS A 8 7.05 -1.66 25.02
CA LYS A 8 7.05 -0.40 24.28
C LYS A 8 7.42 -0.65 22.81
N LEU A 9 8.53 -1.35 22.55
CA LEU A 9 8.99 -1.65 21.20
C LEU A 9 7.97 -2.48 20.41
N TYR A 10 7.34 -3.48 21.04
CA TYR A 10 6.23 -4.24 20.45
C TYR A 10 5.12 -3.32 19.95
N LYS A 11 4.66 -2.38 20.78
CA LYS A 11 3.60 -1.43 20.42
C LYS A 11 4.02 -0.53 19.26
N GLU A 12 5.25 0.00 19.31
CA GLU A 12 5.80 0.86 18.25
C GLU A 12 5.85 0.14 16.89
N GLU A 13 6.35 -1.09 16.85
CA GLU A 13 6.39 -1.89 15.61
C GLU A 13 5.00 -2.26 15.10
N LYS A 14 4.06 -2.57 16.01
CA LYS A 14 2.66 -2.82 15.63
C LYS A 14 2.00 -1.58 15.02
N ASP A 15 2.29 -0.39 15.54
CA ASP A 15 1.75 0.86 15.01
C ASP A 15 2.40 1.23 13.68
N LYS A 16 3.70 0.94 13.49
CA LYS A 16 4.37 1.05 12.17
C LYS A 16 3.71 0.14 11.13
N ALA A 17 3.49 -1.14 11.45
CA ALA A 17 2.85 -2.08 10.54
C ALA A 17 1.46 -1.60 10.08
N LYS A 18 0.63 -1.13 11.01
CA LYS A 18 -0.69 -0.53 10.69
C LYS A 18 -0.57 0.72 9.80
N LYS A 19 0.42 1.56 10.07
CA LYS A 19 0.67 2.77 9.28
C LYS A 19 1.04 2.42 7.84
N TYR A 20 1.94 1.45 7.65
CA TYR A 20 2.31 0.96 6.33
C TYR A 20 1.12 0.31 5.61
N GLU A 21 0.32 -0.51 6.30
CA GLU A 21 -0.89 -1.10 5.73
C GLU A 21 -1.88 -0.02 5.24
N LYS A 22 -2.07 1.06 6.02
CA LYS A 22 -2.91 2.18 5.61
C LYS A 22 -2.38 2.85 4.35
N TRP A 23 -1.07 3.12 4.29
CA TRP A 23 -0.44 3.74 3.14
C TRP A 23 -0.51 2.86 1.89
N ILE A 24 -0.27 1.55 2.01
CA ILE A 24 -0.44 0.60 0.91
C ILE A 24 -1.87 0.68 0.34
N LYS A 25 -2.89 0.66 1.20
CA LYS A 25 -4.29 0.78 0.75
C LYS A 25 -4.54 2.09 0.01
N GLN A 26 -4.04 3.22 0.53
CA GLN A 26 -4.18 4.52 -0.12
C GLN A 26 -3.51 4.56 -1.50
N LEU A 27 -2.28 4.06 -1.63
CA LEU A 27 -1.57 4.02 -2.90
C LEU A 27 -2.23 3.06 -3.90
N GLN A 28 -2.74 1.92 -3.44
CA GLN A 28 -3.50 1.00 -4.29
C GLN A 28 -4.77 1.64 -4.85
N THR A 29 -5.50 2.41 -4.03
CA THR A 29 -6.67 3.17 -4.49
C THR A 29 -6.27 4.24 -5.52
N ILE A 30 -5.20 4.99 -5.27
CA ILE A 30 -4.69 6.00 -6.22
C ILE A 30 -4.32 5.35 -7.54
N ARG A 31 -3.59 4.22 -7.49
CA ARG A 31 -3.20 3.46 -8.68
C ARG A 31 -4.41 2.97 -9.49
N GLN A 32 -5.43 2.45 -8.81
CA GLN A 32 -6.66 1.99 -9.45
C GLN A 32 -7.42 3.14 -10.11
N ASN A 33 -7.55 4.28 -9.43
CA ASN A 33 -8.23 5.45 -9.98
C ASN A 33 -7.50 6.03 -11.20
N ALA A 34 -6.17 6.08 -11.14
CA ALA A 34 -5.34 6.55 -12.26
C ALA A 34 -5.42 5.63 -13.49
N ALA A 35 -5.61 4.32 -13.30
CA ALA A 35 -5.72 3.37 -14.41
C ALA A 35 -7.15 3.23 -14.96
N GLY A 36 -8.17 3.25 -14.08
CA GLY A 36 -9.54 2.90 -14.44
C GLY A 36 -10.35 4.03 -15.09
N GLY A 37 -10.24 5.26 -14.59
CA GLY A 37 -11.05 6.38 -15.09
C GLY A 37 -10.62 6.85 -16.48
N LEU A 38 -9.31 6.94 -16.71
CA LEU A 38 -8.76 7.49 -17.96
C LEU A 38 -8.95 6.56 -19.16
N ASP A 39 -8.87 5.24 -18.97
CA ASP A 39 -9.07 4.29 -20.06
C ASP A 39 -10.52 4.25 -20.56
N ASP A 40 -11.49 4.44 -19.67
CA ASP A 40 -12.91 4.46 -20.05
C ASP A 40 -13.29 5.76 -20.76
N GLU A 41 -12.73 6.90 -20.33
CA GLU A 41 -12.89 8.19 -21.01
C GLU A 41 -12.26 8.16 -22.41
N ILE A 42 -11.03 7.69 -22.55
CA ILE A 42 -10.36 7.57 -23.86
C ILE A 42 -11.14 6.63 -24.80
N ARG A 43 -11.67 5.51 -24.29
CA ARG A 43 -12.53 4.60 -25.08
C ARG A 43 -13.82 5.28 -25.55
N ASN A 44 -14.45 6.09 -24.70
CA ASN A 44 -15.66 6.81 -25.06
C ASN A 44 -15.37 7.89 -26.12
N VAL A 45 -14.32 8.69 -25.95
CA VAL A 45 -13.89 9.68 -26.94
C VAL A 45 -13.59 9.02 -28.29
N ASN A 46 -12.85 7.91 -28.30
CA ASN A 46 -12.56 7.17 -29.52
C ASN A 46 -13.82 6.58 -30.19
N ARG A 47 -14.81 6.18 -29.39
CA ARG A 47 -16.13 5.73 -29.89
C ARG A 47 -16.87 6.90 -30.55
N GLU A 48 -16.97 8.05 -29.88
CA GLU A 48 -17.62 9.25 -30.40
C GLU A 48 -16.96 9.75 -31.69
N ILE A 49 -15.63 9.79 -31.75
CA ILE A 49 -14.89 10.13 -32.98
C ILE A 49 -15.24 9.16 -34.11
N THR A 50 -15.30 7.85 -33.82
CA THR A 50 -15.64 6.83 -34.81
C THR A 50 -17.07 7.02 -35.33
N GLU A 51 -18.02 7.27 -34.44
CA GLU A 51 -19.43 7.52 -34.77
C GLU A 51 -19.59 8.78 -35.63
N LEU A 52 -18.99 9.90 -35.21
CA LEU A 52 -18.98 11.16 -35.96
C LEU A 52 -18.35 11.00 -37.35
N CYS A 53 -17.22 10.29 -37.45
CA CYS A 53 -16.59 10.01 -38.74
C CYS A 53 -17.49 9.17 -39.66
N ASN A 54 -18.25 8.22 -39.12
CA ASN A 54 -19.20 7.43 -39.90
C ASN A 54 -20.39 8.27 -40.36
N ASP A 55 -20.92 9.14 -39.50
CA ASP A 55 -22.01 10.06 -39.84
C ASP A 55 -21.58 11.07 -40.91
N LEU A 56 -20.38 11.65 -40.77
CA LEU A 56 -19.79 12.55 -41.76
C LEU A 56 -19.55 11.85 -43.09
N LYS A 57 -18.95 10.65 -43.10
CA LYS A 57 -18.82 9.83 -44.32
C LYS A 57 -20.18 9.60 -44.98
N ASN A 58 -21.22 9.40 -44.20
CA ASN A 58 -22.57 9.19 -44.72
C ASN A 58 -23.23 10.46 -45.25
N ALA A 59 -22.91 11.63 -44.69
CA ALA A 59 -23.46 12.91 -45.13
C ALA A 59 -22.77 13.42 -46.41
N VAL A 60 -21.46 13.19 -46.56
CA VAL A 60 -20.64 13.82 -47.62
C VAL A 60 -20.10 12.82 -48.65
N LYS A 61 -20.82 11.69 -48.85
CA LYS A 61 -20.47 10.53 -49.71
C LYS A 61 -19.99 10.86 -51.13
N HIS A 62 -20.33 12.05 -51.63
CA HIS A 62 -20.05 12.48 -53.00
C HIS A 62 -18.83 13.39 -53.12
N ASP A 63 -18.22 13.82 -52.02
CA ASP A 63 -17.00 14.64 -52.01
C ASP A 63 -15.78 13.78 -51.65
N GLN A 64 -14.96 13.48 -52.65
CA GLN A 64 -13.78 12.62 -52.48
C GLN A 64 -12.67 13.25 -51.64
N VAL A 65 -12.56 14.59 -51.63
CA VAL A 65 -11.56 15.29 -50.80
C VAL A 65 -11.97 15.16 -49.35
N PHE A 66 -13.25 15.42 -49.06
CA PHE A 66 -13.80 15.32 -47.72
C PHE A 66 -13.76 13.88 -47.17
N ALA A 67 -14.01 12.87 -48.02
CA ALA A 67 -13.92 11.46 -47.62
C ALA A 67 -12.48 11.06 -47.18
N SER A 68 -11.45 11.69 -47.75
CA SER A 68 -10.05 11.44 -47.40
C SER A 68 -9.68 12.05 -46.05
N GLU A 69 -10.12 13.28 -45.77
CA GLU A 69 -9.89 13.97 -44.48
C GLU A 69 -10.57 13.23 -43.31
N VAL A 70 -11.78 12.69 -43.50
CA VAL A 70 -12.46 11.89 -42.48
C VAL A 70 -11.74 10.56 -42.20
N TYR A 71 -11.04 9.99 -43.20
CA TYR A 71 -10.20 8.81 -42.98
C TYR A 71 -8.97 9.14 -42.12
N GLU A 72 -8.37 10.32 -42.32
CA GLU A 72 -7.25 10.82 -41.53
C GLU A 72 -7.65 11.09 -40.07
N ILE A 73 -8.84 11.67 -39.84
CA ILE A 73 -9.38 11.87 -38.48
C ILE A 73 -9.63 10.54 -37.77
N GLY A 74 -10.25 9.56 -38.43
CA GLY A 74 -10.47 8.22 -37.87
C GLY A 74 -9.17 7.46 -37.58
N SER A 75 -8.06 7.83 -38.22
CA SER A 75 -6.73 7.26 -37.96
C SER A 75 -5.98 7.91 -36.80
N ASN A 76 -6.42 9.11 -36.36
CA ASN A 76 -5.85 9.87 -35.24
C ASN A 76 -6.70 9.70 -33.96
N THR A 77 -7.01 8.46 -33.59
CA THR A 77 -7.66 8.15 -32.30
C THR A 77 -6.75 8.54 -31.13
N GLU A 78 -7.33 8.98 -30.02
CA GLU A 78 -6.57 9.23 -28.79
C GLU A 78 -5.88 7.93 -28.34
N ALA A 79 -4.59 8.04 -28.07
CA ALA A 79 -3.81 6.92 -27.57
C ALA A 79 -4.29 6.56 -26.15
N GLY A 80 -4.45 5.26 -25.87
CA GLY A 80 -4.89 4.77 -24.54
C GLY A 80 -4.00 5.29 -23.40
N SER A 81 -4.48 5.25 -22.15
CA SER A 81 -3.73 5.80 -21.02
C SER A 81 -2.34 5.16 -20.83
N GLY A 82 -2.16 3.91 -21.30
CA GLY A 82 -0.88 3.21 -21.34
C GLY A 82 0.15 3.76 -22.35
N SER A 83 -0.27 4.60 -23.29
CA SER A 83 0.59 5.31 -24.24
C SER A 83 1.17 6.60 -23.65
N ASP A 84 0.57 7.14 -22.58
CA ASP A 84 1.13 8.27 -21.84
C ASP A 84 2.34 7.81 -21.01
N ARG A 85 3.51 8.29 -21.43
CA ARG A 85 4.80 7.95 -20.80
C ARG A 85 4.86 8.40 -19.34
N TYR A 86 4.24 9.51 -18.99
CA TYR A 86 4.21 10.05 -17.63
C TYR A 86 3.29 9.21 -16.75
N LEU A 87 2.09 8.88 -17.21
CA LEU A 87 1.18 8.00 -16.47
C LEU A 87 1.79 6.62 -16.22
N ARG A 88 2.43 6.03 -17.24
CA ARG A 88 3.15 4.75 -17.08
C ARG A 88 4.30 4.86 -16.08
N GLY A 89 5.04 5.98 -16.10
CA GLY A 89 6.09 6.28 -15.13
C GLY A 89 5.54 6.34 -13.71
N THR A 90 4.50 7.13 -13.49
CA THR A 90 3.82 7.25 -12.19
C THR A 90 3.26 5.93 -11.70
N GLN A 91 2.67 5.10 -12.57
CA GLN A 91 2.20 3.76 -12.19
C GLN A 91 3.35 2.85 -11.74
N SER A 92 4.51 2.91 -12.41
CA SER A 92 5.71 2.16 -12.01
C SER A 92 6.22 2.61 -10.64
N GLU A 93 6.29 3.93 -10.40
CA GLU A 93 6.71 4.49 -9.12
C GLU A 93 5.75 4.09 -7.97
N LEU A 94 4.44 4.14 -8.22
CA LEU A 94 3.43 3.66 -7.27
C LEU A 94 3.60 2.17 -6.96
N ASP A 95 3.88 1.34 -7.97
CA ASP A 95 4.12 -0.09 -7.79
C ASP A 95 5.40 -0.38 -7.00
N GLU A 96 6.46 0.40 -7.20
CA GLU A 96 7.70 0.30 -6.44
C GLU A 96 7.49 0.70 -4.97
N GLU A 97 6.84 1.83 -4.71
CA GLU A 97 6.55 2.30 -3.35
C GLU A 97 5.63 1.32 -2.60
N ILE A 98 4.61 0.76 -3.26
CA ILE A 98 3.74 -0.27 -2.66
C ILE A 98 4.56 -1.50 -2.25
N ARG A 99 5.51 -1.94 -3.09
CA ARG A 99 6.37 -3.10 -2.77
C ARG A 99 7.31 -2.79 -1.61
N ASP A 100 7.89 -1.60 -1.56
CA ASP A 100 8.77 -1.20 -0.47
C ASP A 100 8.02 -1.10 0.86
N LEU A 101 6.84 -0.48 0.86
CA LEU A 101 5.96 -0.43 2.02
C LEU A 101 5.51 -1.82 2.48
N ALA A 102 5.24 -2.74 1.56
CA ALA A 102 4.90 -4.12 1.90
C ALA A 102 6.05 -4.83 2.64
N ARG A 103 7.30 -4.67 2.16
CA ARG A 103 8.48 -5.20 2.85
C ARG A 103 8.65 -4.59 4.25
N LYS A 104 8.53 -3.27 4.36
CA LYS A 104 8.61 -2.55 5.65
C LYS A 104 7.52 -3.01 6.64
N LYS A 105 6.31 -3.31 6.14
CA LYS A 105 5.22 -3.87 6.93
C LYS A 105 5.59 -5.26 7.46
N ASP A 106 6.06 -6.15 6.59
CA ASP A 106 6.43 -7.52 6.98
C ASP A 106 7.58 -7.52 8.01
N ASP A 107 8.57 -6.64 7.83
CA ASP A 107 9.67 -6.47 8.79
C ASP A 107 9.14 -5.95 10.14
N ALA A 108 8.24 -4.96 10.14
CA ALA A 108 7.63 -4.45 11.37
C ALA A 108 6.80 -5.51 12.09
N GLU A 109 6.05 -6.37 11.36
CA GLU A 109 5.29 -7.48 11.93
C GLU A 109 6.21 -8.54 12.55
N ARG A 110 7.33 -8.85 11.89
CA ARG A 110 8.36 -9.75 12.42
C ARG A 110 8.97 -9.17 13.70
N ASN A 111 9.43 -7.93 13.66
CA ASN A 111 10.03 -7.25 14.82
C ASN A 111 9.05 -7.17 16.00
N SER A 112 7.79 -6.82 15.74
CA SER A 112 6.71 -6.84 16.74
C SER A 112 6.60 -8.21 17.42
N SER A 113 6.57 -9.29 16.63
CA SER A 113 6.49 -10.65 17.15
C SER A 113 7.70 -11.02 18.02
N GLU A 114 8.91 -10.65 17.58
CA GLU A 114 10.13 -10.85 18.34
C GLU A 114 10.14 -10.09 19.67
N TYR A 115 9.74 -8.81 19.67
CA TYR A 115 9.67 -8.00 20.89
C TYR A 115 8.61 -8.51 21.85
N TYR A 116 7.49 -9.03 21.37
CA TYR A 116 6.48 -9.65 22.23
C TYR A 116 7.03 -10.91 22.92
N ASN A 117 7.76 -11.75 22.19
CA ASN A 117 8.40 -12.93 22.78
C ASN A 117 9.44 -12.56 23.84
N ARG A 118 10.25 -11.51 23.59
CA ARG A 118 11.21 -11.00 24.57
C ARG A 118 10.53 -10.40 25.80
N TYR A 119 9.42 -9.67 25.61
CA TYR A 119 8.60 -9.15 26.71
C TYR A 119 8.14 -10.28 27.63
N GLU A 120 7.59 -11.35 27.08
CA GLU A 120 7.11 -12.50 27.86
C GLU A 120 8.23 -13.18 28.64
N GLN A 121 9.41 -13.35 28.02
CA GLN A 121 10.57 -13.94 28.69
C GLN A 121 11.07 -13.07 29.85
N GLU A 122 11.25 -11.76 29.62
CA GLU A 122 11.71 -10.84 30.67
C GLU A 122 10.70 -10.70 31.80
N LYS A 123 9.40 -10.68 31.48
CA LYS A 123 8.34 -10.61 32.49
C LYS A 123 8.36 -11.83 33.41
N ARG A 124 8.50 -13.03 32.86
CA ARG A 124 8.64 -14.26 33.66
C ARG A 124 9.88 -14.21 34.55
N ARG A 125 11.01 -13.76 34.01
CA ARG A 125 12.25 -13.61 34.80
C ARG A 125 12.08 -12.61 35.94
N GLU A 126 11.48 -11.46 35.68
CA GLU A 126 11.20 -10.43 36.70
C GLU A 126 10.27 -10.98 37.81
N GLU A 127 9.25 -11.77 37.44
CA GLU A 127 8.35 -12.43 38.40
C GLU A 127 9.06 -13.50 39.26
N GLU A 128 9.96 -14.29 38.66
CA GLU A 128 10.76 -15.28 39.38
C GLU A 128 11.75 -14.63 40.35
N GLU A 129 12.45 -13.58 39.92
CA GLU A 129 13.35 -12.81 40.78
C GLU A 129 12.59 -12.16 41.95
N ALA A 130 11.39 -11.65 41.71
CA ALA A 130 10.55 -11.08 42.76
C ALA A 130 10.12 -12.14 43.79
N LYS A 131 9.69 -13.33 43.33
CA LYS A 131 9.36 -14.46 44.21
C LYS A 131 10.55 -14.92 45.04
N GLN A 132 11.72 -15.02 44.43
CA GLN A 132 12.95 -15.45 45.10
C GLN A 132 13.35 -14.44 46.19
N LYS A 133 13.35 -13.13 45.87
CA LYS A 133 13.62 -12.06 46.85
C LYS A 133 12.62 -12.09 48.01
N MET A 134 11.34 -12.34 47.72
CA MET A 134 10.31 -12.43 48.76
C MET A 134 10.53 -13.64 49.67
N LYS A 135 10.92 -14.80 49.11
CA LYS A 135 11.27 -15.99 49.89
C LYS A 135 12.49 -15.77 50.78
N GLU A 136 13.54 -15.12 50.25
CA GLU A 136 14.73 -14.76 51.02
C GLU A 136 14.42 -13.77 52.14
N ALA A 137 13.58 -12.77 51.88
CA ALA A 137 13.12 -11.82 52.89
C ALA A 137 12.31 -12.52 54.00
N LEU A 138 11.42 -13.44 53.62
CA LEU A 138 10.62 -14.21 54.57
C LEU A 138 11.50 -15.10 55.46
N ASN A 139 12.49 -15.79 54.89
CA ASN A 139 13.43 -16.63 55.64
C ASN A 139 14.31 -15.82 56.60
N LYS A 140 14.76 -14.62 56.20
CA LYS A 140 15.48 -13.71 57.11
C LYS A 140 14.58 -13.24 58.25
N PHE A 141 13.33 -12.91 57.95
CA PHE A 141 12.37 -12.48 58.96
C PHE A 141 12.08 -13.60 59.97
N THR A 142 11.77 -14.81 59.52
CA THR A 142 11.48 -15.95 60.43
C THR A 142 12.71 -16.44 61.19
N GLY A 143 13.91 -16.34 60.61
CA GLY A 143 15.17 -16.65 61.29
C GLY A 143 15.58 -15.65 62.38
N LEU A 144 14.98 -14.45 62.41
CA LEU A 144 15.19 -13.44 63.47
C LEU A 144 14.26 -13.64 64.69
N PHE A 145 13.28 -14.54 64.60
CA PHE A 145 12.32 -14.85 65.68
C PHE A 145 12.51 -16.24 66.30
N ASN A 146 13.61 -16.93 65.98
CA ASN A 146 14.11 -18.12 66.68
C ASN A 146 15.42 -17.77 67.40
#